data_AF-A0A7V3YKS9-F1
#
_entry.id   AF-A0A7V3YKS9-F1
#
_cell.length_a   1.000
_cell.length_b   1.000
_cell.length_c   1.000
_cell.angle_alpha   90.00
_cell.angle_beta   90.00
_cell.angle_gamma   90.00
#
_symmetry.space_group_name_H-M   'P 1'
#
loop_
_entity.id
_entity.type
_entity.pdbx_description
1 polymer ?
#
loop_
_entity_poly.entity_id
_entity_poly.type
_entity_poly.pdbx_seq_one_letter_code
_entity_poly.pdbx_strand_id
1 'polypeptide(L)'
;MNEFQRRAVKNRIIVVVLVVLLCIYLFPLYWMFSTATKSKVDAFALPPKWVWRPQIDNFRNIFYAGAGGALGRVRGIELKPQPSAFLRQLSNSIVVSFVSTLLATFLGALSGYVFSRMQ
;
A
#
# COMPACT_ATOMS: atom_id res chain seq x y z
N MET A 1 5.95 23.94 39.47
CA MET A 1 6.19 23.60 38.04
C MET A 1 5.47 24.66 37.20
N ASN A 2 6.23 25.58 36.61
CA ASN A 2 5.65 26.71 35.84
C ASN A 2 4.86 26.17 34.64
N GLU A 3 3.79 26.86 34.22
CA GLU A 3 2.95 26.42 33.09
C GLU A 3 3.77 26.10 31.82
N PHE A 4 4.82 26.88 31.58
CA PHE A 4 5.76 26.68 30.47
C PHE A 4 6.45 25.31 30.51
N GLN A 5 6.87 24.84 31.70
CA GLN A 5 7.51 23.54 31.85
C GLN A 5 6.52 22.39 31.67
N ARG A 6 5.27 22.54 32.17
CA ARG A 6 4.20 21.54 31.90
C ARG A 6 3.89 21.42 30.41
N ARG A 7 3.83 22.54 29.68
CA ARG A 7 3.60 22.55 28.23
C ARG A 7 4.77 21.90 27.46
N ALA A 8 6.02 22.20 27.84
CA ALA A 8 7.21 21.62 27.21
C ALA A 8 7.28 20.09 27.41
N VAL A 9 7.02 19.60 28.62
CA VAL A 9 6.99 18.16 28.92
C VAL A 9 5.84 17.48 28.17
N LYS A 10 4.64 18.06 28.16
CA LYS A 10 3.50 17.54 27.40
C LYS A 10 3.82 17.42 25.91
N ASN A 11 4.41 18.46 25.31
CA ASN A 11 4.77 18.45 23.90
C ASN A 11 5.84 17.38 23.61
N ARG A 12 6.84 17.21 24.48
CA ARG A 12 7.85 16.16 24.31
C ARG A 12 7.23 14.76 24.38
N ILE A 13 6.30 14.53 25.30
CA ILE A 13 5.55 13.26 25.39
C ILE A 13 4.74 13.04 24.12
N ILE A 14 4.00 14.05 23.65
CA ILE A 14 3.22 13.96 22.40
C ILE A 14 4.13 13.60 21.22
N VAL A 15 5.28 14.26 21.07
CA VAL A 15 6.22 13.97 19.99
C VAL A 15 6.74 12.54 20.07
N VAL A 16 7.13 12.07 21.26
CA VAL A 16 7.59 10.68 21.45
C VAL A 16 6.49 9.69 21.07
N VAL A 17 5.25 9.92 21.52
CA VAL A 17 4.10 9.08 21.16
C VAL A 17 3.85 9.08 19.65
N LEU A 18 3.90 10.25 19.00
CA LEU A 18 3.73 10.37 17.55
C LEU A 18 4.83 9.63 16.78
N VAL A 19 6.08 9.70 17.23
CA VAL A 19 7.20 8.98 16.61
C VAL A 19 7.03 7.46 16.76
N VAL A 20 6.63 6.99 17.93
CA VAL A 20 6.36 5.56 18.15
C VAL A 20 5.21 5.08 17.25
N LEU A 21 4.11 5.82 17.19
CA LEU A 21 3.00 5.50 16.30
C LEU A 21 3.44 5.50 14.84
N LEU A 22 4.23 6.49 14.40
CA LEU A 22 4.79 6.55 13.06
C LEU A 22 5.61 5.29 12.74
N CYS A 23 6.51 4.86 13.63
CA CYS A 23 7.30 3.64 13.44
C CYS A 23 6.40 2.40 13.27
N ILE A 24 5.33 2.29 14.06
CA ILE A 24 4.36 1.19 13.95
C ILE A 24 3.66 1.21 12.58
N TYR A 25 3.24 2.38 12.10
CA TYR A 25 2.59 2.52 10.78
C TYR A 25 3.54 2.32 9.60
N LEU A 26 4.83 2.66 9.76
CA LEU A 26 5.84 2.44 8.72
C LEU A 26 6.31 0.99 8.64
N PHE A 27 6.16 0.20 9.70
CA PHE A 27 6.55 -1.21 9.72
C PHE A 27 5.92 -2.05 8.59
N PRO A 28 4.59 -2.04 8.35
CA PRO A 28 4.01 -2.79 7.23
C PRO A 28 4.48 -2.28 5.86
N LEU A 29 4.73 -0.97 5.71
CA LEU A 29 5.29 -0.42 4.47
C LEU A 29 6.73 -0.90 4.23
N TYR A 30 7.56 -0.91 5.27
CA TYR A 30 8.89 -1.51 5.24
C TYR A 30 8.82 -2.98 4.82
N TRP A 31 7.87 -3.75 5.39
CA TRP A 31 7.68 -5.15 5.06
C TRP A 31 7.28 -5.35 3.59
N MET A 32 6.34 -4.55 3.08
CA MET A 32 5.93 -4.57 1.67
C MET A 32 7.09 -4.24 0.73
N PHE A 33 7.88 -3.21 1.04
CA PHE A 33 9.05 -2.83 0.24
C PHE A 33 10.15 -3.90 0.28
N SER A 34 10.40 -4.47 1.47
CA SER A 34 11.36 -5.55 1.66
C SER A 34 10.99 -6.78 0.84
N THR A 35 9.73 -7.21 0.89
CA THR A 35 9.25 -8.39 0.15
C THR A 35 9.20 -8.16 -1.35
N ALA A 36 8.82 -6.96 -1.81
CA ALA A 36 8.80 -6.63 -3.24
C ALA A 36 10.19 -6.69 -3.90
N THR A 37 11.26 -6.43 -3.14
CA THR A 37 12.65 -6.45 -3.63
C THR A 37 13.40 -7.75 -3.34
N LYS A 38 12.78 -8.72 -2.67
CA LYS A 38 13.36 -10.05 -2.38
C LYS A 38 13.11 -11.04 -3.52
N SER A 39 13.97 -12.05 -3.61
CA SER A 39 13.68 -13.22 -4.44
C SER A 39 12.49 -14.00 -3.86
N LYS A 40 11.78 -14.78 -4.67
CA LYS A 40 10.68 -15.63 -4.17
C LYS A 40 11.14 -16.58 -3.08
N VAL A 41 12.34 -17.15 -3.24
CA VAL A 41 12.93 -18.06 -2.26
C VAL A 41 13.23 -17.34 -0.94
N ASP A 42 13.74 -16.10 -1.01
CA ASP A 42 14.03 -15.31 0.19
C ASP A 42 12.78 -14.74 0.87
N ALA A 43 11.71 -14.48 0.11
CA ALA A 43 10.43 -14.01 0.63
C ALA A 43 9.71 -15.10 1.44
N PHE A 44 9.88 -16.37 1.07
CA PHE A 44 9.30 -17.53 1.77
C PHE A 44 10.30 -18.24 2.70
N ALA A 45 11.49 -17.69 2.93
CA ALA A 45 12.48 -18.28 3.80
C ALA A 45 12.05 -18.22 5.29
N LEU A 46 12.25 -19.33 5.99
CA LEU A 46 12.11 -19.45 7.45
C LEU A 46 13.49 -19.77 8.03
N PRO A 47 14.12 -18.92 8.86
CA PRO A 47 13.64 -17.63 9.40
C PRO A 47 13.64 -16.47 8.38
N PRO A 48 12.88 -15.38 8.62
CA PRO A 48 12.81 -14.24 7.72
C PRO A 48 14.16 -13.53 7.60
N LYS A 49 14.61 -13.32 6.36
CA LYS A 49 15.87 -12.62 6.08
C LYS A 49 15.67 -11.11 6.11
N TRP A 50 16.39 -10.42 6.99
CA TRP A 50 16.37 -8.96 7.10
C TRP A 50 17.43 -8.26 6.25
N VAL A 51 18.40 -9.01 5.72
CA VAL A 51 19.41 -8.55 4.76
C VAL A 51 19.32 -9.42 3.53
N TRP A 52 19.13 -8.80 2.37
CA TRP A 52 18.98 -9.48 1.08
C TRP A 52 19.65 -8.67 -0.02
N ARG A 53 19.84 -9.29 -1.19
CA ARG A 53 20.25 -8.57 -2.40
C ARG A 53 18.99 -8.06 -3.11
N PRO A 54 18.80 -6.75 -3.25
CA PRO A 54 17.59 -6.21 -3.87
C PRO A 54 17.52 -6.60 -5.35
N GLN A 55 16.36 -7.12 -5.78
CA GLN A 55 16.08 -7.50 -7.15
C GLN A 55 14.97 -6.62 -7.74
N ILE A 56 15.19 -6.13 -8.96
CA ILE A 56 14.23 -5.28 -9.70
C ILE A 56 13.35 -6.13 -10.64
N ASP A 57 13.74 -7.39 -10.87
CA ASP A 57 13.04 -8.30 -11.79
C ASP A 57 11.56 -8.50 -11.42
N ASN A 58 11.21 -8.45 -10.14
CA ASN A 58 9.82 -8.51 -9.70
C ASN A 58 8.98 -7.37 -10.30
N PHE A 59 9.51 -6.15 -10.34
CA PHE A 59 8.83 -5.00 -10.95
C PHE A 59 8.76 -5.14 -12.47
N ARG A 60 9.85 -5.59 -13.09
CA ARG A 60 9.89 -5.83 -14.54
C ARG A 60 8.83 -6.86 -14.94
N ASN A 61 8.72 -7.96 -14.19
CA ASN A 61 7.81 -9.06 -14.47
C ASN A 61 6.33 -8.65 -14.44
N ILE A 62 5.93 -7.59 -13.72
CA ILE A 62 4.56 -7.09 -13.71
C ILE A 62 4.11 -6.61 -15.11
N PHE A 63 5.04 -6.09 -15.91
CA PHE A 63 4.76 -5.53 -17.24
C PHE A 63 4.89 -6.54 -18.39
N TYR A 64 5.59 -7.66 -18.18
CA TYR A 64 5.82 -8.64 -19.26
C TYR A 64 5.13 -9.99 -18.98
N ALA A 65 4.97 -10.35 -17.72
CA ALA A 65 4.37 -11.58 -17.28
C ALA A 65 2.96 -11.27 -16.74
N GLY A 66 1.91 -11.78 -17.39
CA GLY A 66 0.58 -11.83 -16.78
C GLY A 66 0.59 -12.58 -15.44
N ALA A 67 -0.52 -12.59 -14.72
CA ALA A 67 -0.64 -13.11 -13.36
C ALA A 67 0.00 -14.51 -13.11
N GLY A 68 0.20 -15.32 -14.17
CA GLY A 68 0.92 -16.60 -14.11
C GLY A 68 2.46 -16.54 -14.16
N GLY A 69 3.09 -15.47 -14.64
CA GLY A 69 4.55 -15.36 -14.70
C GLY A 69 5.20 -14.91 -13.38
N ALA A 70 4.44 -14.22 -12.52
CA ALA A 70 4.85 -13.89 -11.15
C ALA A 70 4.93 -15.12 -10.22
N LEU A 71 4.26 -16.24 -10.54
CA LEU A 71 4.40 -17.51 -9.80
C LEU A 71 5.66 -18.30 -10.21
N GLY A 72 6.25 -18.00 -11.38
CA GLY A 72 7.35 -18.78 -11.94
C GLY A 72 6.85 -20.06 -12.60
N ARG A 73 7.65 -20.63 -13.52
CA ARG A 73 7.29 -21.87 -14.21
C ARG A 73 7.09 -22.98 -13.17
N VAL A 74 5.85 -23.31 -12.84
CA VAL A 74 5.53 -24.54 -12.11
C VAL A 74 5.86 -25.68 -13.06
N ARG A 75 6.80 -26.56 -12.66
CA ARG A 75 7.19 -27.73 -13.44
C ARG A 75 5.94 -28.51 -13.87
N GLY A 76 5.68 -28.58 -15.17
CA GLY A 76 4.64 -29.42 -15.76
C GLY A 76 3.33 -28.73 -16.15
N ILE A 77 3.14 -27.43 -15.89
CA ILE A 77 1.95 -26.69 -16.34
C ILE A 77 2.37 -25.58 -17.31
N GLU A 78 2.19 -25.82 -18.61
CA GLU A 78 2.36 -24.80 -19.65
C GLU A 78 1.24 -23.75 -19.56
N LEU A 79 1.39 -22.78 -18.65
CA LEU A 79 0.57 -21.57 -18.71
C LEU A 79 0.94 -20.82 -19.99
N LYS A 80 0.04 -20.84 -20.97
CA LYS A 80 0.10 -19.96 -22.15
C LYS A 80 0.46 -18.55 -21.65
N PRO A 81 1.56 -17.93 -22.13
CA PRO A 81 1.98 -16.63 -21.64
C PRO A 81 0.88 -15.62 -21.97
N GLN A 82 0.08 -15.32 -20.95
CA GLN A 82 -0.94 -14.30 -21.06
C GLN A 82 -0.25 -12.94 -20.93
N PRO A 83 -0.53 -12.00 -21.84
CA PRO A 83 0.03 -10.65 -21.74
C PRO A 83 -0.36 -10.04 -20.39
N SER A 84 0.51 -9.19 -19.84
CA SER A 84 0.25 -8.54 -18.57
C SER A 84 -1.06 -7.74 -18.63
N ALA A 85 -2.03 -8.12 -17.79
CA ALA A 85 -3.25 -7.35 -17.63
C ALA A 85 -3.09 -6.17 -16.66
N PHE A 86 -1.87 -5.95 -16.11
CA PHE A 86 -1.59 -4.96 -15.08
C PHE A 86 -2.07 -3.55 -15.46
N LEU A 87 -1.71 -3.04 -16.64
CA LEU A 87 -2.12 -1.70 -17.06
C LEU A 87 -3.64 -1.57 -17.17
N ARG A 88 -4.32 -2.61 -17.68
CA ARG A 88 -5.79 -2.64 -17.75
C ARG A 88 -6.43 -2.70 -16.36
N GLN A 89 -5.86 -3.46 -15.43
CA GLN A 89 -6.35 -3.54 -14.06
C GLN A 89 -6.14 -2.22 -13.32
N LEU A 90 -4.97 -1.60 -13.49
CA LEU A 90 -4.66 -0.28 -12.95
C LEU A 90 -5.62 0.77 -13.49
N SER A 91 -5.87 0.80 -14.81
CA SER A 91 -6.83 1.73 -15.40
C SER A 91 -8.24 1.51 -14.88
N ASN A 92 -8.68 0.25 -14.76
CA ASN A 92 -10.00 -0.06 -14.22
C ASN A 92 -10.15 0.45 -12.78
N SER A 93 -9.15 0.24 -11.92
CA SER A 93 -9.18 0.73 -10.54
C SER A 93 -9.17 2.26 -10.46
N ILE A 94 -8.38 2.94 -11.30
CA ILE A 94 -8.37 4.41 -11.38
C ILE A 94 -9.76 4.92 -11.75
N VAL A 95 -10.34 4.38 -12.83
CA VAL A 95 -11.67 4.79 -13.30
C VAL A 95 -12.74 4.55 -12.23
N VAL A 96 -12.78 3.36 -11.64
CA VAL A 96 -13.78 3.02 -10.61
C VAL A 96 -13.62 3.92 -9.39
N SER A 97 -12.41 4.06 -8.85
CA SER A 97 -12.17 4.89 -7.66
C SER A 97 -12.56 6.35 -7.91
N PHE A 98 -12.20 6.91 -9.06
CA PHE A 98 -12.46 8.30 -9.39
C PHE A 98 -13.96 8.57 -9.56
N VAL A 99 -14.64 7.73 -10.35
CA VAL A 99 -16.09 7.85 -10.57
C VAL A 99 -16.85 7.64 -9.27
N SER A 100 -16.47 6.66 -8.45
CA SER A 100 -17.12 6.42 -7.15
C SER A 100 -16.92 7.57 -6.18
N THR A 101 -15.71 8.12 -6.04
CA THR A 101 -15.46 9.28 -5.17
C THR A 101 -16.18 10.52 -5.65
N LEU A 102 -16.21 10.77 -6.97
CA LEU A 102 -16.91 11.92 -7.53
C LEU A 102 -18.42 11.83 -7.29
N LEU A 103 -19.02 10.67 -7.55
CA LEU A 103 -20.44 10.44 -7.29
C LEU A 103 -20.76 10.55 -5.79
N ALA A 104 -19.94 9.95 -4.93
CA ALA A 104 -20.15 9.98 -3.49
C ALA A 104 -20.07 11.41 -2.92
N THR A 105 -19.08 12.19 -3.35
CA THR A 105 -18.92 13.59 -2.92
C THR A 105 -20.03 14.49 -3.47
N PHE A 106 -20.44 14.29 -4.73
CA PHE A 106 -21.51 15.06 -5.35
C PHE A 106 -22.86 14.80 -4.67
N LEU A 107 -23.25 13.54 -4.53
CA LEU A 107 -24.50 13.16 -3.86
C LEU A 107 -24.47 13.54 -2.37
N GLY A 108 -23.34 13.32 -1.70
CA GLY A 108 -23.15 13.72 -0.31
C GLY A 108 -23.28 15.23 -0.10
N ALA A 109 -22.75 16.04 -1.01
CA ALA A 109 -22.88 17.50 -0.97
C ALA A 109 -24.33 17.94 -1.18
N LEU A 110 -25.06 17.33 -2.13
CA LEU A 110 -26.48 17.62 -2.35
C LEU A 110 -27.34 17.24 -1.14
N SER A 111 -27.12 16.05 -0.56
CA SER A 111 -27.80 15.63 0.67
C SER A 111 -27.49 16.57 1.83
N GLY A 112 -26.22 16.96 2.00
CA GLY A 112 -25.79 17.92 3.02
C GLY A 112 -26.46 19.28 2.86
N TYR A 113 -26.58 19.80 1.63
CA TYR A 113 -27.27 21.06 1.35
C TYR A 113 -28.75 20.99 1.74
N VAL A 114 -29.44 19.92 1.35
CA VAL A 114 -30.86 19.71 1.68
C VAL A 114 -31.08 19.68 3.20
N PHE A 115 -30.28 18.93 3.95
CA PHE A 115 -30.37 18.92 5.41
C PHE A 115 -30.00 20.26 6.05
N SER A 116 -29.09 21.03 5.45
CA SER A 116 -28.74 22.36 5.96
C SER A 116 -29.85 23.40 5.77
N ARG A 117 -30.74 23.19 4.81
CA ARG A 117 -31.82 24.13 4.48
C ARG A 117 -33.18 23.72 5.05
N MET A 118 -33.44 22.42 5.23
CA MET A 118 -34.67 21.91 5.85
C MET A 118 -34.58 21.84 7.38
N GLN A 119 -34.15 22.95 8.00
CA GLN A 119 -34.40 23.23 9.42
C GLN A 119 -35.70 24.01 9.58
#